data_AF-C6L6F6-F1
#
_entry.id   AF-C6L6F6-F1
#
_cell.length_a   1.000
_cell.length_b   1.000
_cell.length_c   1.000
_cell.angle_alpha   90.00
_cell.angle_beta   90.00
_cell.angle_gamma   90.00
#
_symmetry.space_group_name_H-M   'P 1'
#
loop_
_entity.id
_entity.type
_entity.pdbx_description
1 polymer ?
#
loop_
_entity_poly.entity_id
_entity_poly.type
_entity_poly.pdbx_seq_one_letter_code
_entity_poly.pdbx_strand_id
1 'polypeptide(L)'
;GVRERIGAMNTIASETGGPLIGTNTDAGGFLQPLLRDKWKGQSAVLVGAGGAARAILFALTSLGVPDITVMARDAAKGQALLDRAGVKGRVIGMTDALPGADLIVNASSLGM
;
A
#
# COMPACT_ATOMS: atom_id res chain seq x y z
N GLY A 1 -12.72 -1.38 11.14
CA GLY A 1 -12.49 -0.04 10.59
C GLY A 1 -11.38 -0.06 9.55
N VAL A 2 -11.02 1.10 8.99
CA VAL A 2 -9.94 1.22 7.98
C VAL A 2 -8.58 0.80 8.57
N ARG A 3 -8.30 1.15 9.82
CA ARG A 3 -7.05 0.79 10.51
C ARG A 3 -6.85 -0.72 10.69
N GLU A 4 -7.90 -1.48 11.01
CA GLU A 4 -7.80 -2.93 11.23
C GLU A 4 -7.44 -3.64 9.93
N ARG A 5 -8.02 -3.18 8.82
CA ARG A 5 -7.74 -3.69 7.47
C ARG A 5 -6.32 -3.38 7.00
N ILE A 6 -5.83 -2.16 7.25
CA ILE A 6 -4.46 -1.77 6.90
C ILE A 6 -3.44 -2.43 7.84
N GLY A 7 -3.72 -2.49 9.14
CA GLY A 7 -2.77 -2.94 10.14
C GLY A 7 -1.69 -1.93 10.52
N ALA A 8 -1.90 -0.65 10.19
CA ALA A 8 -1.04 0.45 10.55
C ALA A 8 -1.87 1.72 10.73
N MET A 9 -1.51 2.55 11.70
CA MET A 9 -2.12 3.85 11.99
C MET A 9 -1.03 4.92 12.07
N ASN A 10 -1.33 6.11 11.55
CA ASN A 10 -0.43 7.27 11.57
C ASN A 10 -1.12 8.53 12.16
N THR A 11 -2.43 8.46 12.42
CA THR A 11 -3.24 9.61 12.87
C THR A 11 -4.17 9.17 14.00
N ILE A 12 -4.27 9.98 15.07
CA ILE A 12 -5.22 9.80 16.17
C ILE A 12 -6.09 11.04 16.24
N ALA A 13 -7.40 10.86 16.22
CA ALA A 13 -8.40 11.91 16.40
C ALA A 13 -9.20 11.67 17.68
N SER A 14 -9.66 12.75 18.32
CA SER A 14 -10.57 12.70 19.46
C SER A 14 -11.51 13.88 19.39
N GLU A 15 -12.80 13.64 19.64
CA GLU A 15 -13.71 14.73 19.98
C GLU A 15 -13.49 15.12 21.45
N THR A 16 -13.82 16.36 21.82
CA THR A 16 -13.65 16.85 23.19
C THR A 16 -14.45 15.99 24.17
N GLY A 17 -13.73 15.29 25.07
CA GLY A 17 -14.33 14.36 26.04
C GLY A 17 -14.74 13.00 25.45
N GLY A 18 -14.46 12.73 24.18
CA GLY A 18 -14.77 11.48 23.50
C GLY A 18 -13.63 10.44 23.49
N PRO A 19 -13.87 9.25 22.91
CA PRO A 19 -12.84 8.22 22.77
C PRO A 19 -11.78 8.58 21.71
N LEU A 20 -10.58 8.03 21.87
CA LEU A 20 -9.52 8.13 20.87
C LEU A 20 -9.81 7.24 19.65
N ILE A 21 -9.70 7.81 18.46
CA ILE A 21 -9.93 7.14 17.17
C ILE A 21 -8.62 7.15 16.38
N GLY A 22 -7.97 5.99 16.29
CA GLY A 22 -6.86 5.78 15.34
C GLY A 22 -7.36 5.65 13.90
N THR A 23 -6.66 6.26 12.95
CA THR A 23 -6.88 6.13 11.50
C THR A 23 -5.56 6.15 10.72
N ASN A 24 -5.62 5.99 9.41
CA ASN A 24 -4.47 6.04 8.50
C ASN A 24 -4.76 7.00 7.35
N THR A 25 -4.07 8.14 7.33
CA THR A 25 -4.22 9.17 6.31
C THR A 25 -3.35 8.92 5.07
N ASP A 26 -2.32 8.08 5.15
CA ASP A 26 -1.46 7.76 4.00
C ASP A 26 -2.25 7.06 2.89
N ALA A 27 -3.16 6.15 3.26
CA ALA A 27 -4.02 5.46 2.28
C ALA A 27 -4.90 6.45 1.51
N GLY A 28 -5.52 7.40 2.23
CA GLY A 28 -6.35 8.44 1.61
C GLY A 28 -5.54 9.42 0.77
N GLY A 29 -4.39 9.86 1.28
CA GLY A 29 -3.48 10.78 0.58
C GLY A 29 -2.92 10.18 -0.71
N PHE A 30 -2.60 8.89 -0.72
CA PHE A 30 -2.18 8.18 -1.93
C PHE A 30 -3.32 8.01 -2.93
N LEU A 31 -4.53 7.66 -2.45
CA LEU A 31 -5.68 7.36 -3.30
C LEU A 31 -6.26 8.61 -3.98
N GLN A 32 -6.25 9.74 -3.29
CA GLN A 32 -6.89 10.98 -3.75
C GLN A 32 -6.44 11.46 -5.15
N PRO A 33 -5.14 11.60 -5.47
CA PRO A 33 -4.73 12.03 -6.81
C PRO A 33 -5.14 11.03 -7.90
N LEU A 34 -5.04 9.72 -7.64
CA LEU A 34 -5.44 8.69 -8.59
C LEU A 34 -6.94 8.74 -8.92
N LEU A 35 -7.78 8.98 -7.91
CA LEU A 35 -9.22 9.16 -8.11
C LEU A 35 -9.54 10.43 -8.88
N ARG A 36 -8.90 11.56 -8.53
CA ARG A 36 -9.08 12.85 -9.21
C ARG A 36 -8.74 12.74 -10.69
N ASP A 37 -7.65 12.05 -11.01
CA ASP A 37 -7.15 11.89 -12.37
C ASP A 37 -7.84 10.73 -13.11
N LYS A 38 -8.84 10.09 -12.46
CA LYS A 38 -9.61 8.94 -12.97
C LYS A 38 -8.71 7.83 -13.49
N TRP A 39 -7.60 7.57 -12.82
CA TRP A 39 -6.61 6.59 -13.23
C TRP A 39 -7.25 5.19 -13.39
N LYS A 40 -6.88 4.48 -14.47
CA LYS A 40 -7.43 3.18 -14.89
C LYS A 40 -6.36 2.13 -15.16
N GLY A 41 -5.14 2.33 -14.63
CA GLY A 41 -4.09 1.34 -14.79
C GLY A 41 -4.47 0.01 -14.13
N GLN A 42 -3.94 -1.06 -14.70
CA GLN A 42 -4.26 -2.44 -14.33
C GLN A 42 -3.10 -3.12 -13.61
N SER A 43 -1.92 -2.49 -13.60
CA SER A 43 -0.70 -3.05 -13.03
C SER A 43 0.02 -2.05 -12.14
N ALA A 44 0.47 -2.50 -10.97
CA ALA A 44 1.24 -1.70 -10.04
C ALA A 44 2.41 -2.47 -9.42
N VAL A 45 3.58 -1.81 -9.36
CA VAL A 45 4.72 -2.27 -8.55
C VAL A 45 4.80 -1.44 -7.28
N LEU A 46 4.76 -2.11 -6.13
CA LEU A 46 4.99 -1.51 -4.82
C LEU A 46 6.39 -1.87 -4.32
N VAL A 47 7.27 -0.88 -4.20
CA VAL A 47 8.63 -1.07 -3.68
C VAL A 47 8.62 -0.87 -2.16
N GLY A 48 8.86 -1.93 -1.41
CA GLY A 48 8.86 -1.95 0.05
C GLY A 48 7.72 -2.76 0.66
N ALA A 49 7.88 -3.15 1.93
CA ALA A 49 6.94 -3.99 2.68
C ALA A 49 6.66 -3.47 4.11
N GLY A 50 6.82 -2.16 4.32
CA GLY A 50 6.66 -1.49 5.62
C GLY A 50 5.25 -0.98 5.93
N GLY A 51 5.15 -0.04 6.88
CA GLY A 51 3.88 0.58 7.28
C GLY A 51 3.17 1.32 6.15
N ALA A 52 3.91 2.15 5.39
CA ALA A 52 3.37 2.86 4.24
C ALA A 52 2.92 1.89 3.13
N ALA A 53 3.69 0.82 2.89
CA ALA A 53 3.35 -0.21 1.91
C ALA A 53 2.00 -0.88 2.22
N ARG A 54 1.65 -1.07 3.50
CA ARG A 54 0.33 -1.56 3.91
C ARG A 54 -0.80 -0.60 3.51
N ALA A 55 -0.60 0.70 3.73
CA ALA A 55 -1.59 1.71 3.36
C ALA A 55 -1.77 1.81 1.84
N ILE A 56 -0.67 1.77 1.08
CA ILE A 56 -0.67 1.81 -0.38
C ILE A 56 -1.29 0.55 -0.98
N LEU A 57 -0.94 -0.65 -0.49
CA LEU A 57 -1.54 -1.90 -0.95
C LEU A 57 -3.06 -1.88 -0.73
N PHE A 58 -3.52 -1.41 0.43
CA PHE A 58 -4.95 -1.23 0.71
C PHE A 58 -5.62 -0.27 -0.29
N ALA A 59 -4.94 0.82 -0.66
CA ALA A 59 -5.48 1.76 -1.64
C ALA A 59 -5.53 1.18 -3.07
N LEU A 60 -4.46 0.49 -3.51
CA LEU A 60 -4.41 -0.18 -4.82
C LEU A 60 -5.50 -1.25 -4.95
N THR A 61 -5.75 -2.02 -3.89
CA THR A 61 -6.79 -3.05 -3.88
C THR A 61 -8.19 -2.44 -3.84
N SER A 62 -8.36 -1.32 -3.14
CA SER A 62 -9.61 -0.54 -3.14
C SER A 62 -9.91 0.07 -4.52
N LEU A 63 -8.89 0.37 -5.32
CA LEU A 63 -9.03 0.79 -6.72
C LEU A 63 -9.35 -0.37 -7.67
N GLY A 64 -9.23 -1.62 -7.20
CA GLY A 64 -9.45 -2.81 -8.00
C GLY A 64 -8.31 -3.14 -8.96
N VAL A 65 -7.07 -2.75 -8.65
CA VAL A 65 -5.89 -3.08 -9.47
C VAL A 65 -5.66 -4.61 -9.45
N PRO A 66 -5.75 -5.31 -10.60
CA PRO A 66 -5.67 -6.76 -10.64
C PRO A 66 -4.25 -7.33 -10.61
N ASP A 67 -3.26 -6.60 -11.13
CA ASP A 67 -1.87 -7.06 -11.17
C ASP A 67 -0.99 -6.25 -10.21
N ILE A 68 -0.63 -6.88 -9.09
CA ILE A 68 0.18 -6.26 -8.04
C ILE A 68 1.46 -7.06 -7.85
N THR A 69 2.58 -6.36 -8.02
CA THR A 69 3.91 -6.88 -7.70
C THR A 69 4.50 -6.11 -6.52
N VAL A 70 4.94 -6.81 -5.48
CA VAL A 70 5.69 -6.25 -4.36
C VAL A 70 7.17 -6.51 -4.58
N MET A 71 7.96 -5.44 -4.75
CA MET A 71 9.41 -5.53 -4.78
C MET A 71 9.96 -5.28 -3.37
N ALA A 72 10.65 -6.26 -2.79
CA ALA A 72 11.14 -6.16 -1.42
C ALA A 72 12.53 -6.80 -1.25
N ARG A 73 13.34 -6.24 -0.35
CA ARG A 73 14.62 -6.85 0.10
C ARG A 73 14.42 -8.19 0.78
N ASP A 74 13.32 -8.31 1.51
CA ASP A 74 12.94 -9.48 2.28
C ASP A 74 11.64 -10.02 1.67
N ALA A 75 11.77 -11.11 0.90
CA ALA A 75 10.65 -11.72 0.19
C ALA A 75 9.57 -12.23 1.16
N ALA A 76 9.94 -12.68 2.36
CA ALA A 76 8.98 -13.15 3.35
C ALA A 76 8.10 -12.00 3.85
N LYS A 77 8.67 -10.80 4.05
CA LYS A 77 7.87 -9.60 4.38
C LYS A 77 6.96 -9.16 3.25
N GLY A 78 7.42 -9.25 2.00
CA GLY A 78 6.58 -8.98 0.82
C GLY A 78 5.40 -9.94 0.74
N GLN A 79 5.64 -11.24 0.97
CA GLN A 79 4.58 -12.25 0.93
C GLN A 79 3.59 -12.06 2.08
N ALA A 80 4.09 -11.84 3.31
CA ALA A 80 3.26 -11.56 4.46
C ALA A 80 2.37 -10.32 4.29
N LEU A 81 2.84 -9.31 3.53
CA LEU A 81 2.05 -8.14 3.18
C LEU A 81 0.84 -8.51 2.30
N LEU A 82 1.06 -9.30 1.25
CA LEU A 82 0.00 -9.79 0.36
C LEU A 82 -0.99 -10.70 1.10
N ASP A 83 -0.48 -11.66 1.88
CA ASP A 83 -1.27 -12.62 2.64
C ASP A 83 -2.18 -11.91 3.65
N ARG A 84 -1.64 -10.91 4.37
CA ARG A 84 -2.41 -10.11 5.32
C ARG A 84 -3.54 -9.35 4.62
N ALA A 85 -3.29 -8.84 3.42
CA ALA A 85 -4.30 -8.14 2.64
C ALA A 85 -5.33 -9.10 2.01
N GLY A 86 -5.06 -10.41 1.98
CA GLY A 86 -5.90 -11.40 1.28
C GLY A 86 -5.85 -11.25 -0.24
N VAL A 87 -4.74 -10.75 -0.78
CA VAL A 87 -4.60 -10.36 -2.18
C VAL A 87 -3.60 -11.28 -2.86
N LYS A 88 -3.96 -11.76 -4.06
CA LYS A 88 -3.01 -12.48 -4.91
C LYS A 88 -2.09 -11.46 -5.58
N GLY A 89 -0.79 -11.72 -5.54
CA GLY A 89 0.22 -10.88 -6.16
C GLY A 89 1.54 -11.63 -6.27
N ARG A 90 2.54 -10.96 -6.86
CA ARG A 90 3.90 -11.48 -6.95
C ARG A 90 4.81 -10.75 -5.97
N VAL A 91 5.79 -11.46 -5.43
CA VAL A 91 6.92 -10.84 -4.72
C VAL A 91 8.17 -11.04 -5.55
N ILE A 92 8.94 -9.98 -5.74
CA ILE A 92 10.24 -10.00 -6.42
C ILE A 92 11.31 -9.35 -5.55
N GLY A 93 12.56 -9.76 -5.75
CA GLY A 93 13.73 -9.17 -5.11
C GLY A 93 14.12 -7.82 -5.71
N MET A 94 14.93 -7.07 -4.98
CA MET A 94 15.39 -5.72 -5.41
C MET A 94 16.29 -5.73 -6.64
N THR A 95 16.85 -6.89 -7.01
CA THR A 95 17.73 -7.06 -8.18
C THR A 95 17.01 -7.72 -9.35
N ASP A 96 15.75 -8.11 -9.19
CA ASP A 96 14.99 -8.76 -10.24
C ASP A 96 14.56 -7.73 -11.29
N ALA A 97 14.35 -8.21 -12.51
CA ALA A 97 13.82 -7.37 -13.58
C ALA A 97 12.44 -6.83 -13.20
N LEU A 98 12.26 -5.52 -13.36
CA LEU A 98 10.98 -4.87 -13.12
C LEU A 98 9.98 -5.30 -14.21
N PRO A 99 8.80 -5.84 -13.86
CA PRO A 99 7.77 -6.11 -14.85
C PRO A 99 7.24 -4.79 -15.45
N GLY A 100 6.60 -4.88 -16.60
CA GLY A 100 5.80 -3.76 -17.11
C GLY A 100 4.74 -3.37 -16.09
N ALA A 101 4.58 -2.06 -15.84
CA ALA A 101 3.63 -1.56 -14.86
C ALA A 101 3.09 -0.19 -15.27
N ASP A 102 1.80 0.02 -15.02
CA ASP A 102 1.13 1.32 -15.22
C ASP A 102 1.44 2.31 -14.09
N LEU A 103 1.85 1.78 -12.92
CA LEU A 103 2.21 2.56 -11.75
C LEU A 103 3.35 1.88 -10.98
N ILE A 104 4.35 2.67 -10.58
CA ILE A 104 5.39 2.24 -9.65
C ILE A 104 5.33 3.16 -8.43
N VAL A 105 5.28 2.58 -7.24
CA VAL A 105 5.21 3.32 -5.99
C VAL A 105 6.39 2.95 -5.11
N ASN A 106 7.26 3.92 -4.84
CA ASN A 106 8.31 3.76 -3.84
C ASN A 106 7.74 4.01 -2.44
N ALA A 107 7.65 2.96 -1.63
CA ALA A 107 7.28 3.01 -0.21
C ALA A 107 8.43 2.53 0.69
N SER A 108 9.65 2.54 0.17
CA SER A 108 10.87 2.23 0.91
C SER A 108 11.52 3.51 1.46
N SER A 109 12.53 3.35 2.31
CA SER A 109 13.35 4.47 2.80
C SER A 109 14.45 4.89 1.81
N LEU A 110 14.52 4.30 0.62
CA LEU A 110 15.53 4.64 -0.39
C LEU A 110 15.14 5.93 -1.10
N GLY A 111 16.12 6.82 -1.30
CA GLY A 111 15.92 8.13 -1.92
C GLY A 111 15.72 9.29 -0.93
N MET A 112 15.89 9.03 0.37
CA MET A 112 16.09 10.05 1.40
C MET A 112 17.58 10.34 1.60
#